data_AF-A0A396U0R4-F1
#
_entry.id   AF-A0A396U0R4-F1
#
_cell.length_a   1.000
_cell.length_b   1.000
_cell.length_c   1.000
_cell.angle_alpha   90.00
_cell.angle_beta   90.00
_cell.angle_gamma   90.00
#
_symmetry.space_group_name_H-M   'P 1'
#
loop_
_entity.id
_entity.type
_entity.pdbx_description
1 polymer ?
#
loop_
_entity_poly.entity_id
_entity_poly.type
_entity_poly.pdbx_seq_one_letter_code
_entity_poly.pdbx_strand_id
1 'polypeptide(L)'
;MKGFLKSSFKWLAILLVGLPLSLYFILVIINLVDEDTSPLVLAFEQTLEQISQVPDEDNAFIYFMGIEAPEKADFLAIGQKKTKLLSQNITTNALGDSANNLIVPSLQFSDDLFGCDIANAVETRCSETLSQNLEAINRLLADTKTLRSRYEKLTQLPAWYEVLSKEASVTNIMQLSTLVNLNHLAMLELWLEATPDKAQHVKDRFEQQGKFLRMQLANSHLLLTKMVALEVYQQFLQWFEFIVIDKKLPKQSFASIQSIQQPLSKGERSMELVAKGELDFFQRMVNKGFFLEQSKGDFVGRLGYQSLFLIFNEQATYNLYAEFLHANSQQTVASTHVDILKQQCEWSLSNAVLWYSYNPLGKIMTCATIASDDMSNGYFTSYFDRITKAETARVTLVDDMLRP
;
A
#
# COMPACT_ATOMS: atom_id res chain seq x y z
N MET A 1 16.49 66.92 -1.55
CA MET A 1 15.55 65.81 -1.84
C MET A 1 16.13 64.68 -2.70
N LYS A 2 16.68 64.91 -3.91
CA LYS A 2 17.17 63.82 -4.79
C LYS A 2 18.27 62.92 -4.20
N GLY A 3 19.16 63.45 -3.36
CA GLY A 3 20.21 62.67 -2.69
C GLY A 3 19.70 61.77 -1.55
N PHE A 4 18.70 62.25 -0.79
CA PHE A 4 18.09 61.51 0.31
C PHE A 4 17.28 60.30 -0.20
N LEU A 5 16.45 60.51 -1.22
CA LEU A 5 15.70 59.43 -1.90
C LEU A 5 16.61 58.33 -2.48
N LYS A 6 17.76 58.71 -3.07
CA LYS A 6 18.74 57.74 -3.57
C LYS A 6 19.44 56.95 -2.46
N SER A 7 19.68 57.56 -1.30
CA SER A 7 20.29 56.89 -0.14
C SER A 7 19.31 55.92 0.53
N SER A 8 18.08 56.37 0.78
CA SER A 8 17.02 55.53 1.36
C SER A 8 16.70 54.33 0.47
N PHE A 9 16.67 54.50 -0.86
CA PHE A 9 16.44 53.38 -1.78
C PHE A 9 17.58 52.34 -1.78
N LYS A 10 18.85 52.76 -1.61
CA LYS A 10 19.98 51.84 -1.49
C LYS A 10 19.88 50.99 -0.23
N TRP A 11 19.60 51.60 0.92
CA TRP A 11 19.44 50.87 2.17
C TRP A 11 18.22 49.97 2.18
N LEU A 12 17.11 50.42 1.56
CA LEU A 12 15.93 49.59 1.35
C LEU A 12 16.25 48.37 0.47
N ALA A 13 16.99 48.55 -0.63
CA ALA A 13 17.39 47.46 -1.51
C ALA A 13 18.36 46.47 -0.83
N ILE A 14 19.33 46.97 -0.07
CA ILE A 14 20.24 46.14 0.74
C ILE A 14 19.45 45.34 1.78
N LEU A 15 18.45 45.94 2.42
CA LEU A 15 17.63 45.25 3.40
C LEU A 15 16.69 44.23 2.73
N LEU A 16 16.05 44.58 1.61
CA LEU A 16 15.12 43.70 0.90
C LEU A 16 15.79 42.50 0.22
N VAL A 17 17.03 42.66 -0.25
CA VAL A 17 17.75 41.58 -0.98
C VAL A 17 18.86 40.99 -0.15
N GLY A 18 19.66 41.82 0.51
CA GLY A 18 20.83 41.40 1.29
C GLY A 18 20.46 40.61 2.53
N LEU A 19 19.38 40.97 3.24
CA LEU A 19 18.96 40.21 4.43
C LEU A 19 18.45 38.81 4.07
N PRO A 20 17.51 38.61 3.12
CA PRO A 20 17.09 37.26 2.72
C PRO A 20 18.24 36.42 2.16
N LEU A 21 19.14 37.02 1.37
CA LEU A 21 20.28 36.32 0.81
C LEU A 21 21.27 35.89 1.91
N SER A 22 21.52 36.74 2.91
CA SER A 22 22.37 36.40 4.05
C SER A 22 21.76 35.28 4.90
N LEU A 23 20.45 35.34 5.16
CA LEU A 23 19.72 34.28 5.86
C LEU A 23 19.77 32.96 5.09
N TYR A 24 19.62 33.00 3.77
CA TYR A 24 19.77 31.83 2.92
C TYR A 24 21.17 31.22 3.02
N PHE A 25 22.24 32.01 2.94
CA PHE A 25 23.60 31.49 3.10
C PHE A 25 23.84 30.89 4.50
N ILE A 26 23.26 31.48 5.55
CA ILE A 26 23.31 30.91 6.90
C ILE A 26 22.62 29.54 6.91
N LEU A 27 21.44 29.41 6.29
CA LEU A 27 20.76 28.12 6.17
C LEU A 27 21.60 27.10 5.40
N VAL A 28 22.22 27.49 4.29
CA VAL A 28 23.12 26.60 3.55
C VAL A 28 24.26 26.13 4.45
N ILE A 29 24.90 27.01 5.21
CA ILE A 29 25.98 26.66 6.14
C ILE A 29 25.51 25.67 7.21
N ILE A 30 24.34 25.90 7.80
CA ILE A 30 23.73 25.00 8.80
C ILE A 30 23.45 23.61 8.20
N ASN A 31 23.15 23.54 6.90
CA ASN A 31 22.76 22.32 6.20
C ASN A 31 23.89 21.67 5.39
N LEU A 32 25.15 22.09 5.56
CA LEU A 32 26.30 21.55 4.80
C LEU A 32 26.60 20.07 5.10
N VAL A 33 26.25 19.61 6.30
CA VAL A 33 26.54 18.26 6.79
C VAL A 33 25.21 17.61 7.15
N ASP A 34 24.93 16.48 6.52
CA ASP A 34 23.77 15.65 6.83
C ASP A 34 24.05 14.81 8.09
N GLU A 35 22.99 14.22 8.64
CA GLU A 35 23.08 13.26 9.73
C GLU A 35 23.59 11.90 9.24
N ASP A 36 24.15 11.11 10.16
CA ASP A 36 24.39 9.69 9.92
C ASP A 36 23.07 8.92 9.84
N THR A 37 23.08 7.76 9.17
CA THR A 37 21.93 6.85 9.14
C THR A 37 21.60 6.37 10.56
N SER A 38 20.38 6.64 11.01
CA SER A 38 19.93 6.22 12.34
C SER A 38 19.89 4.69 12.47
N PRO A 39 20.05 4.15 13.70
CA PRO A 39 19.90 2.71 13.95
C PRO A 39 18.53 2.16 13.52
N LEU A 40 17.48 2.99 13.56
CA LEU A 40 16.13 2.60 13.16
C LEU A 40 16.02 2.37 11.66
N VAL A 41 16.57 3.28 10.85
CA VAL A 41 16.62 3.13 9.39
C VAL A 41 17.42 1.88 9.01
N LEU A 42 18.59 1.65 9.63
CA LEU A 42 19.39 0.43 9.39
C LEU A 42 18.61 -0.84 9.73
N ALA A 43 17.86 -0.85 10.84
CA ALA A 43 17.05 -2.00 11.23
C ALA A 43 15.88 -2.26 10.26
N PHE A 44 15.31 -1.19 9.68
CA PHE A 44 14.26 -1.29 8.67
C PHE A 44 14.81 -1.92 7.39
N GLU A 45 15.93 -1.39 6.88
CA GLU A 45 16.60 -1.88 5.67
C GLU A 45 17.03 -3.35 5.81
N GLN A 46 17.64 -3.73 6.93
CA GLN A 46 18.04 -5.11 7.20
C GLN A 46 16.86 -6.08 7.20
N THR A 47 15.70 -5.66 7.74
CA THR A 47 14.50 -6.51 7.72
C THR A 47 14.02 -6.70 6.27
N LEU A 48 13.96 -5.63 5.49
CA LEU A 48 13.49 -5.69 4.10
C LEU A 48 14.43 -6.51 3.23
N GLU A 49 15.74 -6.40 3.43
CA GLU A 49 16.74 -7.22 2.74
C GLU A 49 16.53 -8.70 3.07
N GLN A 50 16.29 -9.05 4.34
CA GLN A 50 16.06 -10.43 4.75
C GLN A 50 14.81 -11.04 4.10
N ILE A 51 13.67 -10.33 4.11
CA ILE A 51 12.42 -10.84 3.54
C ILE A 51 12.42 -10.83 2.01
N SER A 52 13.31 -10.04 1.37
CA SER A 52 13.44 -10.02 -0.09
C SER A 52 14.02 -11.32 -0.68
N GLN A 53 14.60 -12.19 0.16
CA GLN A 53 15.24 -13.44 -0.24
C GLN A 53 14.25 -14.59 -0.54
N VAL A 54 12.96 -14.29 -0.71
CA VAL A 54 11.95 -15.29 -1.11
C VAL A 54 12.22 -15.72 -2.55
N PRO A 55 12.33 -17.04 -2.84
CA PRO A 55 12.46 -17.53 -4.20
C PRO A 55 11.30 -17.08 -5.09
N ASP A 56 11.58 -16.79 -6.35
CA ASP A 56 10.56 -16.26 -7.27
C ASP A 56 9.37 -17.23 -7.44
N GLU A 57 9.66 -18.53 -7.47
CA GLU A 57 8.70 -19.63 -7.56
C GLU A 57 7.76 -19.74 -6.35
N ASP A 58 8.15 -19.19 -5.21
CA ASP A 58 7.40 -19.20 -3.97
C ASP A 58 6.66 -17.87 -3.73
N ASN A 59 6.98 -16.82 -4.50
CA ASN A 59 6.45 -15.47 -4.31
C ASN A 59 5.20 -15.21 -5.16
N ALA A 60 4.03 -15.22 -4.51
CA ALA A 60 2.74 -14.94 -5.14
C ALA A 60 2.66 -13.58 -5.85
N PHE A 61 3.43 -12.58 -5.41
CA PHE A 61 3.47 -11.27 -6.06
C PHE A 61 4.00 -11.37 -7.50
N ILE A 62 4.98 -12.23 -7.76
CA ILE A 62 5.57 -12.39 -9.09
C ILE A 62 4.53 -13.04 -10.03
N TYR A 63 3.83 -14.06 -9.55
CA TYR A 63 2.73 -14.66 -10.28
C TYR A 63 1.60 -13.66 -10.55
N PHE A 64 1.28 -12.78 -9.59
CA PHE A 64 0.31 -11.70 -9.77
C PHE A 64 0.72 -10.75 -10.90
N MET A 65 1.99 -10.34 -10.94
CA MET A 65 2.50 -9.47 -11.99
C MET A 65 2.34 -10.08 -13.40
N GLY A 66 2.42 -11.40 -13.50
CA GLY A 66 2.23 -12.15 -14.73
C GLY A 66 0.80 -12.63 -14.98
N ILE A 67 -0.19 -12.33 -14.13
CA ILE A 67 -1.49 -13.02 -14.11
C ILE A 67 -2.22 -13.00 -15.46
N GLU A 68 -2.05 -11.94 -16.24
CA GLU A 68 -2.64 -11.76 -17.57
C GLU A 68 -1.71 -12.12 -18.74
N ALA A 69 -0.67 -12.93 -18.50
CA ALA A 69 0.18 -13.43 -19.57
C ALA A 69 -0.65 -14.06 -20.70
N PRO A 70 -0.20 -14.04 -21.97
CA PRO A 70 -0.88 -14.77 -23.04
C PRO A 70 -1.16 -16.23 -22.64
N GLU A 71 -2.28 -16.83 -23.07
CA GLU A 71 -2.77 -18.13 -22.58
C GLU A 71 -1.71 -19.25 -22.60
N LYS A 72 -0.84 -19.25 -23.61
CA LYS A 72 0.22 -20.25 -23.81
C LYS A 72 1.57 -19.86 -23.19
N ALA A 73 1.69 -18.66 -22.62
CA ALA A 73 2.91 -18.19 -21.99
C ALA A 73 2.99 -18.66 -20.54
N ASP A 74 4.21 -18.89 -20.07
CA ASP A 74 4.48 -19.09 -18.65
C ASP A 74 4.31 -17.76 -17.90
N PHE A 75 3.28 -17.69 -17.07
CA PHE A 75 2.95 -16.48 -16.33
C PHE A 75 3.93 -16.18 -15.20
N LEU A 76 4.67 -17.17 -14.68
CA LEU A 76 5.80 -16.89 -13.78
C LEU A 76 6.89 -16.14 -14.54
N ALA A 77 7.31 -16.65 -15.70
CA ALA A 77 8.37 -16.02 -16.50
C ALA A 77 8.02 -14.57 -16.92
N ILE A 78 6.75 -14.32 -17.25
CA ILE A 78 6.27 -12.95 -17.52
C ILE A 78 6.31 -12.09 -16.25
N GLY A 79 5.88 -12.63 -15.11
CA GLY A 79 5.98 -11.99 -13.80
C GLY A 79 7.41 -11.56 -13.48
N GLN A 80 8.36 -12.49 -13.57
CA GLN A 80 9.79 -12.25 -13.35
C GLN A 80 10.35 -11.17 -14.27
N LYS A 81 9.95 -11.20 -15.55
CA LYS A 81 10.36 -10.16 -16.51
C LYS A 81 9.84 -8.78 -16.06
N LYS A 82 8.58 -8.68 -15.65
CA LYS A 82 8.00 -7.41 -15.18
C LYS A 82 8.67 -6.94 -13.89
N THR A 83 8.80 -7.77 -12.86
CA THR A 83 9.43 -7.37 -11.58
C THR A 83 10.91 -7.01 -11.74
N LYS A 84 11.63 -7.70 -12.64
CA LYS A 84 13.00 -7.32 -13.02
C LYS A 84 13.05 -5.95 -13.69
N LEU A 85 12.08 -5.61 -14.54
CA LEU A 85 11.97 -4.26 -15.12
C LEU A 85 11.63 -3.22 -14.04
N LEU A 86 10.77 -3.53 -13.08
CA LEU A 86 10.45 -2.63 -11.95
C LEU A 86 11.67 -2.27 -11.12
N SER A 87 12.51 -3.26 -10.81
CA SER A 87 13.73 -3.07 -10.03
C SER A 87 14.88 -2.38 -10.79
N GLN A 88 14.69 -2.05 -12.08
CA GLN A 88 15.68 -1.35 -12.91
C GLN A 88 15.48 0.17 -12.91
N ASN A 89 16.56 0.89 -13.23
CA ASN A 89 16.56 2.33 -13.44
C ASN A 89 16.15 2.62 -14.89
N ILE A 90 14.86 2.78 -15.18
CA ILE A 90 14.34 2.99 -16.53
C ILE A 90 14.10 4.49 -16.76
N THR A 91 15.07 5.22 -17.34
CA THR A 91 14.91 6.65 -17.69
C THR A 91 13.52 6.97 -18.27
N THR A 92 12.87 8.09 -17.88
CA THR A 92 11.47 8.41 -18.23
C THR A 92 11.11 8.33 -19.72
N ASN A 93 12.07 8.46 -20.62
CA ASN A 93 11.86 8.30 -22.07
C ASN A 93 11.69 6.84 -22.52
N ALA A 94 12.20 5.87 -21.74
CA ALA A 94 12.06 4.43 -21.99
C ALA A 94 10.80 3.83 -21.33
N LEU A 95 10.19 4.56 -20.39
CA LEU A 95 8.93 4.18 -19.74
C LEU A 95 7.70 4.36 -20.65
N GLY A 96 7.73 5.20 -21.69
CA GLY A 96 6.55 5.40 -22.56
C GLY A 96 5.97 4.09 -23.11
N ASP A 97 6.81 3.30 -23.78
CA ASP A 97 6.40 1.99 -24.33
C ASP A 97 6.52 0.85 -23.30
N SER A 98 7.37 0.99 -22.27
CA SER A 98 7.60 -0.05 -21.26
C SER A 98 6.58 -0.03 -20.12
N ALA A 99 5.99 1.12 -19.79
CA ALA A 99 5.00 1.26 -18.71
C ALA A 99 3.73 0.49 -19.02
N ASN A 100 3.26 0.51 -20.28
CA ASN A 100 2.14 -0.32 -20.73
C ASN A 100 2.40 -1.82 -20.56
N ASN A 101 3.67 -2.25 -20.66
CA ASN A 101 4.07 -3.65 -20.43
C ASN A 101 4.23 -4.00 -18.94
N LEU A 102 4.33 -3.00 -18.06
CA LEU A 102 4.43 -3.18 -16.61
C LEU A 102 3.05 -3.24 -15.96
N ILE A 103 2.08 -2.47 -16.47
CA ILE A 103 0.71 -2.44 -15.98
C ILE A 103 0.12 -3.85 -16.05
N VAL A 104 -0.45 -4.31 -14.93
CA VAL A 104 -1.41 -5.41 -14.92
C VAL A 104 -2.74 -4.78 -15.36
N PRO A 105 -3.36 -5.15 -16.49
CA PRO A 105 -4.63 -4.54 -16.88
C PRO A 105 -5.72 -4.73 -15.82
N SER A 106 -6.71 -3.84 -15.85
CA SER A 106 -7.82 -3.89 -14.90
C SER A 106 -8.78 -4.93 -15.41
N LEU A 107 -8.86 -6.05 -14.69
CA LEU A 107 -10.01 -6.91 -14.83
C LEU A 107 -11.23 -6.09 -14.39
N GLN A 108 -12.11 -5.73 -15.32
CA GLN A 108 -13.35 -5.01 -15.02
C GLN A 108 -14.53 -5.89 -15.42
N PHE A 109 -15.44 -6.09 -14.48
CA PHE A 109 -16.80 -6.58 -14.74
C PHE A 109 -17.78 -5.63 -14.05
N SER A 110 -19.01 -5.57 -14.56
CA SER A 110 -20.00 -4.64 -14.00
C SER A 110 -20.37 -5.05 -12.57
N ASP A 111 -20.35 -4.10 -11.63
CA ASP A 111 -20.88 -4.28 -10.28
C ASP A 111 -22.38 -4.67 -10.31
N ASP A 112 -23.10 -4.29 -11.37
CA ASP A 112 -24.49 -4.67 -11.62
C ASP A 112 -24.68 -6.19 -11.71
N LEU A 113 -23.62 -6.92 -12.04
CA LEU A 113 -23.63 -8.38 -12.17
C LEU A 113 -23.83 -9.04 -10.80
N PHE A 114 -23.30 -8.42 -9.74
CA PHE A 114 -23.59 -8.79 -8.35
C PHE A 114 -24.89 -8.17 -7.90
N GLY A 115 -25.13 -6.90 -8.25
CA GLY A 115 -26.38 -6.17 -8.02
C GLY A 115 -26.87 -6.23 -6.56
N CYS A 116 -25.96 -6.56 -5.63
CA CYS A 116 -26.28 -6.87 -4.26
C CYS A 116 -25.05 -6.61 -3.39
N ASP A 117 -25.30 -6.15 -2.17
CA ASP A 117 -24.26 -5.88 -1.19
C ASP A 117 -23.91 -7.19 -0.48
N ILE A 118 -22.76 -7.77 -0.82
CA ILE A 118 -22.29 -9.03 -0.24
C ILE A 118 -22.16 -8.92 1.29
N ALA A 119 -21.87 -7.73 1.82
CA ALA A 119 -21.79 -7.50 3.26
C ALA A 119 -23.13 -7.71 3.97
N ASN A 120 -24.24 -7.61 3.25
CA ASN A 120 -25.61 -7.80 3.74
C ASN A 120 -26.33 -8.90 2.92
N ALA A 121 -25.59 -9.84 2.34
CA ALA A 121 -26.11 -10.75 1.30
C ALA A 121 -27.31 -11.60 1.74
N VAL A 122 -27.30 -12.02 3.01
CA VAL A 122 -28.35 -12.86 3.62
C VAL A 122 -29.66 -12.08 3.74
N GLU A 123 -29.59 -10.80 4.09
CA GLU A 123 -30.76 -9.95 4.30
C GLU A 123 -31.29 -9.34 2.99
N THR A 124 -30.40 -9.10 2.02
CA THR A 124 -30.71 -8.37 0.78
C THR A 124 -31.15 -9.26 -0.39
N ARG A 125 -31.37 -10.57 -0.16
CA ARG A 125 -31.71 -11.55 -1.22
C ARG A 125 -30.66 -11.61 -2.33
N CYS A 126 -29.36 -11.47 -2.01
CA CYS A 126 -28.28 -11.62 -3.00
C CYS A 126 -28.43 -12.88 -3.86
N SER A 127 -28.91 -13.98 -3.28
CA SER A 127 -29.18 -15.23 -4.00
C SER A 127 -30.18 -15.06 -5.16
N GLU A 128 -31.24 -14.26 -4.98
CA GLU A 128 -32.22 -13.99 -6.04
C GLU A 128 -31.57 -13.21 -7.19
N THR A 129 -30.79 -12.16 -6.89
CA THR A 129 -30.08 -11.36 -7.88
C THR A 129 -29.04 -12.19 -8.64
N LEU A 130 -28.20 -12.96 -7.93
CA LEU A 130 -27.23 -13.85 -8.56
C LEU A 130 -27.91 -14.91 -9.44
N SER A 131 -29.06 -15.44 -8.99
CA SER A 131 -29.84 -16.40 -9.77
C SER A 131 -30.47 -15.78 -11.04
N GLN A 132 -30.92 -14.53 -10.96
CA GLN A 132 -31.42 -13.78 -12.12
C GLN A 132 -30.31 -13.52 -13.15
N ASN A 133 -29.08 -13.31 -12.68
CA ASN A 133 -27.90 -13.03 -13.51
C ASN A 133 -27.10 -14.30 -13.90
N LEU A 134 -27.64 -15.50 -13.66
CA LEU A 134 -26.90 -16.76 -13.79
C LEU A 134 -26.26 -16.97 -15.18
N GLU A 135 -26.93 -16.57 -16.26
CA GLU A 135 -26.36 -16.68 -17.61
C GLU A 135 -25.13 -15.77 -17.78
N ALA A 136 -25.21 -14.53 -17.30
CA ALA A 136 -24.10 -13.57 -17.36
C ALA A 136 -22.91 -14.03 -16.51
N ILE A 137 -23.19 -14.56 -15.31
CA ILE A 137 -22.16 -15.14 -14.43
C ILE A 137 -21.48 -16.33 -15.12
N ASN A 138 -22.24 -17.27 -15.68
CA ASN A 138 -21.66 -18.43 -16.36
C ASN A 138 -20.79 -18.03 -17.56
N ARG A 139 -21.22 -17.01 -18.34
CA ARG A 139 -20.42 -16.45 -19.44
C ARG A 139 -19.13 -15.83 -18.92
N LEU A 140 -19.21 -14.99 -17.88
CA LEU A 140 -18.05 -14.37 -17.25
C LEU A 140 -17.03 -15.41 -16.75
N LEU A 141 -17.50 -16.47 -16.07
CA LEU A 141 -16.62 -17.53 -15.56
C LEU A 141 -16.00 -18.37 -16.70
N ALA A 142 -16.73 -18.57 -17.80
CA ALA A 142 -16.19 -19.21 -19.00
C ALA A 142 -15.10 -18.36 -19.65
N ASP A 143 -15.35 -17.06 -19.81
CA ASP A 143 -14.41 -16.11 -20.45
C ASP A 143 -13.16 -15.88 -19.59
N THR A 144 -13.28 -16.00 -18.26
CA THR A 144 -12.17 -15.80 -17.31
C THR A 144 -11.50 -17.09 -16.85
N LYS A 145 -11.81 -18.25 -17.46
CA LYS A 145 -11.30 -19.57 -17.05
C LYS A 145 -9.79 -19.60 -16.80
N THR A 146 -9.00 -19.04 -17.72
CA THR A 146 -7.53 -19.02 -17.62
C THR A 146 -7.04 -18.17 -16.45
N LEU A 147 -7.64 -16.99 -16.23
CA LEU A 147 -7.29 -16.11 -15.11
C LEU A 147 -7.60 -16.78 -13.77
N ARG A 148 -8.77 -17.42 -13.65
CA ARG A 148 -9.16 -18.14 -12.42
C ARG A 148 -8.20 -19.29 -12.11
N SER A 149 -7.81 -20.08 -13.11
CA SER A 149 -6.83 -21.17 -12.91
C SER A 149 -5.47 -20.65 -12.44
N ARG A 150 -5.02 -19.51 -12.97
CA ARG A 150 -3.78 -18.86 -12.51
C ARG A 150 -3.89 -18.29 -11.11
N TYR A 151 -5.05 -17.71 -10.77
CA TYR A 151 -5.31 -17.22 -9.42
C TYR A 151 -5.38 -18.37 -8.41
N GLU A 152 -5.99 -19.50 -8.76
CA GLU A 152 -5.96 -20.71 -7.93
C GLU A 152 -4.52 -21.15 -7.65
N LYS A 153 -3.65 -21.19 -8.67
CA LYS A 153 -2.22 -21.47 -8.49
C LYS A 153 -1.54 -20.46 -7.56
N LEU A 154 -1.84 -19.17 -7.74
CA LEU A 154 -1.30 -18.09 -6.91
C LEU A 154 -1.67 -18.27 -5.44
N THR A 155 -2.92 -18.63 -5.13
CA THR A 155 -3.38 -18.84 -3.74
C THR A 155 -2.76 -20.06 -3.05
N GLN A 156 -2.01 -20.91 -3.77
CA GLN A 156 -1.28 -22.04 -3.20
C GLN A 156 0.15 -21.69 -2.76
N LEU A 157 0.63 -20.50 -3.12
CA LEU A 157 2.01 -20.11 -2.88
C LEU A 157 2.24 -19.65 -1.43
N PRO A 158 3.41 -19.94 -0.86
CA PRO A 158 3.65 -19.75 0.57
C PRO A 158 4.03 -18.32 0.96
N ALA A 159 4.40 -17.46 0.01
CA ALA A 159 4.94 -16.15 0.31
C ALA A 159 4.38 -15.04 -0.60
N TRP A 160 4.48 -13.81 -0.10
CA TRP A 160 4.11 -12.58 -0.80
C TRP A 160 5.16 -11.52 -0.45
N TYR A 161 5.88 -11.05 -1.45
CA TYR A 161 6.82 -9.95 -1.31
C TYR A 161 6.73 -9.03 -2.53
N GLU A 162 6.27 -7.81 -2.32
CA GLU A 162 6.13 -6.78 -3.35
C GLU A 162 7.49 -6.24 -3.82
N VAL A 163 7.79 -6.34 -5.11
CA VAL A 163 9.00 -5.73 -5.66
C VAL A 163 8.73 -4.26 -5.99
N LEU A 164 9.35 -3.34 -5.25
CA LEU A 164 9.19 -1.92 -5.48
C LEU A 164 9.96 -1.43 -6.71
N SER A 165 9.29 -0.55 -7.45
CA SER A 165 9.93 0.20 -8.52
C SER A 165 11.07 1.07 -7.97
N LYS A 166 12.20 1.15 -8.67
CA LYS A 166 13.22 2.19 -8.37
C LYS A 166 12.76 3.60 -8.77
N GLU A 167 11.62 3.71 -9.43
CA GLU A 167 11.04 4.96 -9.90
C GLU A 167 9.64 5.17 -9.30
N ALA A 168 9.48 6.26 -8.58
CA ALA A 168 8.23 6.57 -7.88
C ALA A 168 7.09 7.05 -8.78
N SER A 169 7.35 7.40 -10.04
CA SER A 169 6.32 7.79 -11.01
C SER A 169 5.44 6.62 -11.46
N VAL A 170 5.80 5.38 -11.08
CA VAL A 170 5.09 4.17 -11.49
C VAL A 170 4.17 3.66 -10.36
N THR A 171 3.39 4.55 -9.75
CA THR A 171 2.41 4.21 -8.69
C THR A 171 1.24 3.34 -9.17
N ASN A 172 1.06 3.19 -10.49
CA ASN A 172 -0.13 2.55 -11.09
C ASN A 172 0.11 1.12 -11.61
N ILE A 173 1.20 0.46 -11.19
CA ILE A 173 1.58 -0.87 -11.69
C ILE A 173 0.76 -1.98 -11.06
N MET A 174 0.56 -1.90 -9.74
CA MET A 174 -0.23 -2.87 -8.99
C MET A 174 -1.70 -2.47 -9.09
N GLN A 175 -2.37 -2.99 -10.11
CA GLN A 175 -3.82 -2.85 -10.18
C GLN A 175 -4.47 -3.77 -9.16
N LEU A 176 -4.50 -3.32 -7.90
CA LEU A 176 -5.04 -4.06 -6.77
C LEU A 176 -6.53 -4.38 -6.94
N SER A 177 -7.25 -3.60 -7.76
CA SER A 177 -8.60 -3.93 -8.22
C SER A 177 -8.67 -5.29 -8.92
N THR A 178 -7.66 -5.67 -9.71
CA THR A 178 -7.59 -6.99 -10.35
C THR A 178 -7.51 -8.10 -9.29
N LEU A 179 -6.77 -7.90 -8.19
CA LEU A 179 -6.73 -8.88 -7.11
C LEU A 179 -8.09 -9.04 -6.40
N VAL A 180 -8.77 -7.93 -6.12
CA VAL A 180 -10.14 -7.94 -5.57
C VAL A 180 -11.08 -8.70 -6.50
N ASN A 181 -11.02 -8.40 -7.79
CA ASN A 181 -11.91 -8.99 -8.79
C ASN A 181 -11.62 -10.48 -9.02
N LEU A 182 -10.37 -10.92 -8.94
CA LEU A 182 -10.03 -12.35 -8.96
C LEU A 182 -10.58 -13.08 -7.72
N ASN A 183 -10.55 -12.45 -6.55
CA ASN A 183 -11.18 -13.01 -5.36
C ASN A 183 -12.70 -13.14 -5.56
N HIS A 184 -13.38 -12.11 -6.07
CA HIS A 184 -14.82 -12.18 -6.38
C HIS A 184 -15.16 -13.29 -7.36
N LEU A 185 -14.38 -13.45 -8.45
CA LEU A 185 -14.58 -14.54 -9.40
C LEU A 185 -14.41 -15.91 -8.74
N ALA A 186 -13.43 -16.06 -7.84
CA ALA A 186 -13.22 -17.30 -7.10
C ALA A 186 -14.38 -17.60 -6.14
N MET A 187 -14.94 -16.58 -5.49
CA MET A 187 -16.11 -16.74 -4.61
C MET A 187 -17.40 -17.02 -5.38
N LEU A 188 -17.60 -16.40 -6.55
CA LEU A 188 -18.72 -16.71 -7.45
C LEU A 188 -18.67 -18.14 -7.98
N GLU A 189 -17.49 -18.60 -8.40
CA GLU A 189 -17.27 -19.99 -8.79
C GLU A 189 -17.66 -20.93 -7.64
N LEU A 190 -17.15 -20.64 -6.45
CA LEU A 190 -17.40 -21.46 -5.28
C LEU A 190 -18.89 -21.49 -4.91
N TRP A 191 -19.58 -20.36 -5.01
CA TRP A 191 -21.02 -20.27 -4.80
C TRP A 191 -21.81 -21.14 -5.80
N LEU A 192 -21.45 -21.15 -7.09
CA LEU A 192 -22.10 -22.00 -8.09
C LEU A 192 -21.83 -23.49 -7.87
N GLU A 193 -20.61 -23.84 -7.48
CA GLU A 193 -20.21 -25.22 -7.24
C GLU A 193 -20.72 -25.78 -5.92
N ALA A 194 -21.06 -24.91 -4.97
CA ALA A 194 -21.42 -25.29 -3.62
C ALA A 194 -22.79 -25.99 -3.56
N THR A 195 -22.73 -27.26 -3.19
CA THR A 195 -23.87 -28.12 -2.90
C THR A 195 -23.58 -28.95 -1.64
N PRO A 196 -24.59 -29.46 -0.92
CA PRO A 196 -24.36 -30.27 0.28
C PRO A 196 -23.46 -31.50 0.04
N ASP A 197 -23.51 -32.12 -1.14
CA ASP A 197 -22.65 -33.26 -1.52
C ASP A 197 -21.19 -32.87 -1.78
N LYS A 198 -20.91 -31.58 -2.04
CA LYS A 198 -19.58 -31.03 -2.28
C LYS A 198 -19.03 -30.24 -1.08
N ALA A 199 -19.63 -30.37 0.10
CA ALA A 199 -19.24 -29.59 1.28
C ALA A 199 -17.74 -29.67 1.62
N GLN A 200 -17.10 -30.84 1.42
CA GLN A 200 -15.66 -31.00 1.65
C GLN A 200 -14.81 -30.20 0.65
N HIS A 201 -15.16 -30.21 -0.64
CA HIS A 201 -14.49 -29.38 -1.66
C HIS A 201 -14.64 -27.90 -1.33
N VAL A 202 -15.85 -27.47 -0.95
CA VAL A 202 -16.12 -26.08 -0.58
C VAL A 202 -15.26 -25.65 0.62
N LYS A 203 -15.18 -26.52 1.64
CA LYS A 203 -14.36 -26.31 2.82
C LYS A 203 -12.87 -26.16 2.47
N ASP A 204 -12.34 -27.04 1.61
CA ASP A 204 -10.93 -27.02 1.22
C ASP A 204 -10.58 -25.73 0.45
N ARG A 205 -11.48 -25.28 -0.42
CA ARG A 205 -11.34 -24.00 -1.15
C ARG A 205 -11.35 -22.79 -0.21
N PHE A 206 -12.22 -22.77 0.81
CA PHE A 206 -12.22 -21.70 1.82
C PHE A 206 -10.95 -21.71 2.68
N GLU A 207 -10.47 -22.90 3.09
CA GLU A 207 -9.22 -23.02 3.84
C GLU A 207 -8.03 -22.49 3.03
N GLN A 208 -7.92 -22.87 1.75
CA GLN A 208 -6.88 -22.40 0.84
C GLN A 208 -6.93 -20.88 0.65
N GLN A 209 -8.09 -20.34 0.29
CA GLN A 209 -8.27 -18.89 0.09
C GLN A 209 -7.98 -18.11 1.37
N GLY A 210 -8.47 -18.57 2.52
CA GLY A 210 -8.22 -17.93 3.80
C GLY A 210 -6.75 -17.95 4.19
N LYS A 211 -6.02 -19.06 3.96
CA LYS A 211 -4.56 -19.12 4.17
C LYS A 211 -3.82 -18.10 3.33
N PHE A 212 -4.18 -17.99 2.05
CA PHE A 212 -3.57 -17.01 1.15
C PHE A 212 -3.81 -15.57 1.61
N LEU A 213 -5.05 -15.19 1.94
CA LEU A 213 -5.38 -13.83 2.38
C LEU A 213 -4.69 -13.47 3.69
N ARG A 214 -4.62 -14.41 4.62
CA ARG A 214 -3.91 -14.27 5.89
C ARG A 214 -2.40 -14.13 5.71
N MET A 215 -1.81 -14.89 4.79
CA MET A 215 -0.40 -14.76 4.40
C MET A 215 -0.13 -13.40 3.77
N GLN A 216 -0.98 -12.94 2.85
CA GLN A 216 -0.86 -11.63 2.23
C GLN A 216 -0.98 -10.51 3.27
N LEU A 217 -1.97 -10.61 4.17
CA LEU A 217 -2.10 -9.71 5.31
C LEU A 217 -0.83 -9.70 6.15
N ALA A 218 -0.25 -10.85 6.51
CA ALA A 218 0.95 -10.89 7.34
C ALA A 218 2.19 -10.28 6.67
N ASN A 219 2.35 -10.49 5.36
CA ASN A 219 3.62 -10.25 4.66
C ASN A 219 3.63 -8.97 3.80
N SER A 220 2.49 -8.31 3.56
CA SER A 220 2.46 -7.05 2.80
C SER A 220 3.24 -5.96 3.53
N HIS A 221 4.22 -5.37 2.84
CA HIS A 221 5.03 -4.26 3.37
C HIS A 221 4.65 -2.90 2.77
N LEU A 222 3.66 -2.87 1.88
CA LEU A 222 3.07 -1.62 1.39
C LEU A 222 1.72 -1.37 2.04
N LEU A 223 1.47 -0.12 2.44
CA LEU A 223 0.25 0.31 3.09
C LEU A 223 -0.97 -0.01 2.23
N LEU A 224 -0.91 0.36 0.94
CA LEU A 224 -2.03 0.17 0.04
C LEU A 224 -2.38 -1.33 -0.14
N THR A 225 -1.37 -2.19 -0.33
CA THR A 225 -1.59 -3.64 -0.46
C THR A 225 -2.16 -4.24 0.82
N LYS A 226 -1.63 -3.86 1.99
CA LYS A 226 -2.14 -4.30 3.30
C LYS A 226 -3.61 -3.91 3.50
N MET A 227 -3.98 -2.68 3.13
CA MET A 227 -5.35 -2.16 3.23
C MET A 227 -6.32 -2.90 2.31
N VAL A 228 -5.89 -3.26 1.10
CA VAL A 228 -6.70 -4.07 0.17
C VAL A 228 -6.80 -5.51 0.65
N ALA A 229 -5.71 -6.12 1.11
CA ALA A 229 -5.73 -7.48 1.65
C ALA A 229 -6.72 -7.61 2.83
N LEU A 230 -6.80 -6.58 3.68
CA LEU A 230 -7.80 -6.51 4.75
C LEU A 230 -9.23 -6.43 4.20
N GLU A 231 -9.48 -5.58 3.22
CA GLU A 231 -10.80 -5.48 2.58
C GLU A 231 -11.24 -6.83 1.99
N VAL A 232 -10.35 -7.48 1.23
CA VAL A 232 -10.62 -8.78 0.62
C VAL A 232 -10.83 -9.86 1.69
N TYR A 233 -10.11 -9.81 2.81
CA TYR A 233 -10.34 -10.73 3.93
C TYR A 233 -11.71 -10.52 4.58
N GLN A 234 -12.16 -9.28 4.76
CA GLN A 234 -13.50 -8.99 5.29
C GLN A 234 -14.59 -9.53 4.35
N GLN A 235 -14.45 -9.28 3.05
CA GLN A 235 -15.38 -9.80 2.04
C GLN A 235 -15.35 -11.33 1.98
N PHE A 236 -14.19 -11.96 2.16
CA PHE A 236 -14.07 -13.41 2.24
C PHE A 236 -14.90 -14.00 3.40
N LEU A 237 -14.90 -13.38 4.57
CA LEU A 237 -15.73 -13.83 5.71
C LEU A 237 -17.23 -13.70 5.38
N GLN A 238 -17.64 -12.63 4.71
CA GLN A 238 -19.02 -12.40 4.29
C GLN A 238 -19.46 -13.41 3.23
N TRP A 239 -18.61 -13.69 2.24
CA TRP A 239 -18.83 -14.74 1.24
C TRP A 239 -18.96 -16.12 1.88
N PHE A 240 -18.13 -16.42 2.88
CA PHE A 240 -18.20 -17.68 3.61
C PHE A 240 -19.56 -17.86 4.28
N GLU A 241 -20.01 -16.87 5.05
CA GLU A 241 -21.33 -16.89 5.68
C GLU A 241 -22.45 -17.07 4.66
N PHE A 242 -22.45 -16.22 3.63
CA PHE A 242 -23.45 -16.23 2.58
C PHE A 242 -23.55 -17.59 1.88
N ILE A 243 -22.43 -18.16 1.43
CA ILE A 243 -22.42 -19.43 0.69
C ILE A 243 -22.92 -20.57 1.57
N VAL A 244 -22.48 -20.64 2.83
CA VAL A 244 -22.91 -21.71 3.75
C VAL A 244 -24.42 -21.64 4.02
N ILE A 245 -24.97 -20.43 4.20
CA ILE A 245 -26.40 -20.22 4.44
C ILE A 245 -27.22 -20.48 3.18
N ASP A 246 -26.88 -19.83 2.06
CA ASP A 246 -27.63 -19.92 0.80
C ASP A 246 -27.69 -21.37 0.28
N LYS A 247 -26.55 -22.06 0.27
CA LYS A 247 -26.44 -23.43 -0.23
C LYS A 247 -26.80 -24.50 0.79
N LYS A 248 -27.23 -24.09 1.99
CA LYS A 248 -27.64 -24.97 3.10
C LYS A 248 -26.57 -26.03 3.40
N LEU A 249 -25.32 -25.61 3.43
CA LEU A 249 -24.19 -26.51 3.67
C LEU A 249 -24.18 -26.95 5.14
N PRO A 250 -23.70 -28.17 5.46
CA PRO A 250 -23.64 -28.67 6.82
C PRO A 250 -22.60 -27.89 7.63
N LYS A 251 -23.05 -26.93 8.44
CA LYS A 251 -22.22 -26.02 9.25
C LYS A 251 -21.09 -26.73 10.01
N GLN A 252 -21.35 -27.89 10.62
CA GLN A 252 -20.34 -28.62 11.39
C GLN A 252 -19.14 -29.07 10.56
N SER A 253 -19.30 -29.27 9.24
CA SER A 253 -18.20 -29.65 8.34
C SER A 253 -17.13 -28.55 8.20
N PHE A 254 -17.48 -27.30 8.51
CA PHE A 254 -16.61 -26.14 8.36
C PHE A 254 -15.89 -25.75 9.66
N ALA A 255 -16.23 -26.39 10.79
CA ALA A 255 -15.62 -26.15 12.10
C ALA A 255 -14.16 -26.61 12.23
N SER A 256 -13.48 -26.91 11.12
CA SER A 256 -12.04 -27.23 11.10
C SER A 256 -11.23 -26.32 10.17
N ILE A 257 -11.86 -25.32 9.55
CA ILE A 257 -11.18 -24.29 8.74
C ILE A 257 -10.36 -23.41 9.69
N GLN A 258 -9.05 -23.63 9.73
CA GLN A 258 -8.15 -22.93 10.64
C GLN A 258 -8.00 -21.47 10.24
N SER A 259 -8.08 -21.16 8.94
CA SER A 259 -7.96 -19.78 8.47
C SER A 259 -9.05 -18.86 9.04
N ILE A 260 -10.25 -19.39 9.31
CA ILE A 260 -11.38 -18.65 9.93
C ILE A 260 -11.39 -18.81 11.45
N GLN A 261 -11.10 -20.01 11.98
CA GLN A 261 -11.22 -20.26 13.41
C GLN A 261 -10.15 -19.58 14.26
N GLN A 262 -8.92 -19.51 13.76
CA GLN A 262 -7.81 -18.96 14.53
C GLN A 262 -7.87 -17.42 14.54
N PRO A 263 -7.62 -16.77 15.68
CA PRO A 263 -7.45 -15.32 15.73
C PRO A 263 -6.41 -14.83 14.73
N LEU A 264 -6.57 -13.61 14.24
CA LEU A 264 -5.52 -12.93 13.48
C LEU A 264 -4.24 -12.80 14.33
N SER A 265 -3.13 -13.23 13.76
CA SER A 265 -1.79 -13.23 14.37
C SER A 265 -1.24 -11.82 14.55
N LYS A 266 -0.13 -11.72 15.29
CA LYS A 266 0.56 -10.44 15.48
C LYS A 266 0.99 -9.81 14.15
N GLY A 267 1.52 -10.59 13.22
CA GLY A 267 1.97 -10.07 11.91
C GLY A 267 0.81 -9.54 11.06
N GLU A 268 -0.33 -10.23 11.09
CA GLU A 268 -1.54 -9.80 10.40
C GLU A 268 -2.07 -8.48 10.98
N ARG A 269 -2.04 -8.32 12.31
CA ARG A 269 -2.55 -7.10 12.97
C ARG A 269 -1.56 -5.94 13.01
N SER A 270 -0.27 -6.21 12.80
CA SER A 270 0.80 -5.22 12.91
C SER A 270 0.97 -4.40 11.62
N MET A 271 1.35 -3.13 11.80
CA MET A 271 1.78 -2.21 10.74
C MET A 271 3.30 -2.03 10.70
N GLU A 272 4.07 -2.75 11.52
CA GLU A 272 5.54 -2.62 11.60
C GLU A 272 6.22 -2.92 10.26
N LEU A 273 5.75 -3.93 9.54
CA LEU A 273 6.30 -4.28 8.23
C LEU A 273 5.94 -3.23 7.18
N VAL A 274 4.74 -2.65 7.27
CA VAL A 274 4.30 -1.54 6.41
C VAL A 274 5.16 -0.30 6.66
N ALA A 275 5.42 0.07 7.91
CA ALA A 275 6.31 1.19 8.24
C ALA A 275 7.70 1.03 7.61
N LYS A 276 8.22 -0.19 7.53
CA LYS A 276 9.50 -0.46 6.86
C LYS A 276 9.39 -0.24 5.35
N GLY A 277 8.39 -0.84 4.71
CA GLY A 277 8.23 -0.71 3.26
C GLY A 277 7.85 0.69 2.78
N GLU A 278 7.08 1.45 3.57
CA GLU A 278 6.77 2.85 3.28
C GLU A 278 8.01 3.75 3.36
N LEU A 279 8.96 3.44 4.26
CA LEU A 279 10.26 4.12 4.27
C LEU A 279 11.05 3.82 2.98
N ASP A 280 11.17 2.55 2.57
CA ASP A 280 11.86 2.18 1.33
C ASP A 280 11.20 2.82 0.10
N PHE A 281 9.87 2.83 0.06
CA PHE A 281 9.10 3.53 -0.97
C PHE A 281 9.40 5.04 -0.99
N PHE A 282 9.41 5.69 0.18
CA PHE A 282 9.73 7.11 0.31
C PHE A 282 11.16 7.43 -0.11
N GLN A 283 12.14 6.63 0.33
CA GLN A 283 13.55 6.76 -0.06
C GLN A 283 13.72 6.70 -1.58
N ARG A 284 12.99 5.80 -2.26
CA ARG A 284 13.00 5.69 -3.73
C ARG A 284 12.35 6.88 -4.41
N MET A 285 11.31 7.46 -3.81
CA MET A 285 10.66 8.68 -4.31
C MET A 285 11.58 9.90 -4.24
N VAL A 286 12.29 10.05 -3.13
CA VAL A 286 13.22 11.16 -2.90
C VAL A 286 14.47 11.03 -3.77
N ASN A 287 15.10 9.86 -3.82
CA ASN A 287 16.38 9.62 -4.52
C ASN A 287 16.36 9.89 -6.04
N LYS A 288 15.19 9.89 -6.69
CA LYS A 288 15.11 9.66 -8.14
C LYS A 288 14.35 10.67 -8.98
N GLY A 289 13.75 11.71 -8.40
CA GLY A 289 13.33 12.83 -9.26
C GLY A 289 12.10 13.63 -8.92
N PHE A 290 11.55 13.57 -7.69
CA PHE A 290 10.49 14.54 -7.35
C PHE A 290 10.94 15.99 -7.63
N PHE A 291 12.20 16.30 -7.36
CA PHE A 291 12.81 17.61 -7.64
C PHE A 291 13.45 17.72 -9.04
N LEU A 292 14.08 16.65 -9.55
CA LEU A 292 14.80 16.70 -10.83
C LEU A 292 13.87 16.65 -12.05
N GLU A 293 12.72 15.97 -11.99
CA GLU A 293 11.78 15.94 -13.11
C GLU A 293 11.01 17.27 -13.25
N GLN A 294 10.71 17.95 -12.15
CA GLN A 294 10.18 19.33 -12.21
C GLN A 294 11.22 20.35 -12.71
N SER A 295 12.52 20.03 -12.62
CA SER A 295 13.60 20.88 -13.12
C SER A 295 13.77 20.85 -14.65
N LYS A 296 12.95 20.10 -15.39
CA LYS A 296 12.91 20.14 -16.87
C LYS A 296 12.44 21.51 -17.43
N GLY A 297 12.15 22.48 -16.57
CA GLY A 297 11.84 23.87 -16.90
C GLY A 297 13.04 24.71 -17.37
N ASP A 298 12.80 26.02 -17.47
CA ASP A 298 13.78 27.01 -17.87
C ASP A 298 14.98 27.11 -16.89
N PHE A 299 15.97 27.91 -17.26
CA PHE A 299 17.18 28.09 -16.45
C PHE A 299 16.89 28.58 -15.02
N VAL A 300 15.86 29.43 -14.85
CA VAL A 300 15.45 29.97 -13.55
C VAL A 300 14.86 28.88 -12.68
N GLY A 301 13.99 28.02 -13.23
CA GLY A 301 13.47 26.85 -12.54
C GLY A 301 14.60 25.94 -12.03
N ARG A 302 15.57 25.61 -12.90
CA ARG A 302 16.72 24.76 -12.51
C ARG A 302 17.55 25.35 -11.38
N LEU A 303 17.86 26.64 -11.46
CA LEU A 303 18.59 27.32 -10.38
C LEU A 303 17.78 27.35 -9.07
N GLY A 304 16.47 27.57 -9.15
CA GLY A 304 15.56 27.47 -8.01
C GLY A 304 15.65 26.10 -7.34
N TYR A 305 15.47 25.01 -8.09
CA TYR A 305 15.55 23.65 -7.54
C TYR A 305 16.92 23.31 -6.97
N GLN A 306 18.01 23.68 -7.65
CA GLN A 306 19.36 23.46 -7.13
C GLN A 306 19.61 24.23 -5.83
N SER A 307 19.09 25.46 -5.72
CA SER A 307 19.22 26.26 -4.49
C SER A 307 18.44 25.67 -3.32
N LEU A 308 17.32 25.02 -3.58
CA LEU A 308 16.55 24.28 -2.58
C LEU A 308 17.31 23.03 -2.11
N PHE A 309 17.97 22.31 -3.00
CA PHE A 309 18.72 21.11 -2.63
C PHE A 309 19.86 21.38 -1.63
N LEU A 310 20.43 22.59 -1.62
CA LEU A 310 21.46 23.00 -0.65
C LEU A 310 20.97 23.13 0.79
N ILE A 311 19.65 23.15 1.01
CA ILE A 311 19.01 23.18 2.33
C ILE A 311 18.17 21.92 2.58
N PHE A 312 18.42 20.86 1.81
CA PHE A 312 17.82 19.55 1.97
C PHE A 312 18.87 18.56 2.46
N ASN A 313 18.60 17.93 3.60
CA ASN A 313 19.41 16.87 4.17
C ASN A 313 18.61 15.57 4.10
N GLU A 314 19.03 14.69 3.20
CA GLU A 314 18.31 13.48 2.81
C GLU A 314 18.22 12.50 3.99
N GLN A 315 19.34 12.23 4.66
CA GLN A 315 19.39 11.26 5.74
C GLN A 315 18.65 11.74 6.98
N ALA A 316 18.77 13.02 7.33
CA ALA A 316 17.95 13.62 8.39
C ALA A 316 16.44 13.52 8.09
N THR A 317 16.05 13.60 6.81
CA THR A 317 14.65 13.40 6.39
C THR A 317 14.21 11.96 6.62
N TYR A 318 15.04 10.99 6.22
CA TYR A 318 14.75 9.56 6.41
C TYR A 318 14.70 9.16 7.88
N ASN A 319 15.62 9.68 8.70
CA ASN A 319 15.63 9.45 10.15
C ASN A 319 14.31 9.91 10.77
N LEU A 320 13.91 11.16 10.51
CA LEU A 320 12.65 11.72 11.02
C LEU A 320 11.42 10.94 10.53
N TYR A 321 11.41 10.55 9.24
CA TYR A 321 10.28 9.81 8.67
C TYR A 321 10.19 8.39 9.23
N ALA A 322 11.31 7.71 9.44
CA ALA A 322 11.37 6.39 10.06
C ALA A 322 10.86 6.44 11.52
N GLU A 323 11.24 7.45 12.30
CA GLU A 323 10.73 7.66 13.66
C GLU A 323 9.21 7.82 13.67
N PHE A 324 8.69 8.67 12.80
CA PHE A 324 7.25 8.86 12.64
C PHE A 324 6.53 7.56 12.28
N LEU A 325 6.99 6.85 11.25
CA LEU A 325 6.39 5.59 10.80
C LEU A 325 6.47 4.51 11.88
N HIS A 326 7.60 4.39 12.57
CA HIS A 326 7.77 3.45 13.66
C HIS A 326 6.78 3.74 14.79
N ALA A 327 6.67 4.98 15.23
CA ALA A 327 5.75 5.37 16.28
C ALA A 327 4.29 5.11 15.88
N ASN A 328 3.90 5.46 14.65
CA ASN A 328 2.53 5.28 14.17
C ASN A 328 2.16 3.80 13.91
N SER A 329 3.16 2.94 13.65
CA SER A 329 2.96 1.51 13.41
C SER A 329 2.56 0.69 14.63
N GLN A 330 2.69 1.27 15.82
CA GLN A 330 2.43 0.58 17.08
C GLN A 330 0.96 0.75 17.47
N GLN A 331 0.21 -0.36 17.55
CA GLN A 331 -1.24 -0.39 17.80
C GLN A 331 -1.69 0.32 19.10
N THR A 332 -0.79 0.46 20.07
CA THR A 332 -1.07 1.03 21.40
C THR A 332 -0.79 2.52 21.49
N VAL A 333 -0.44 3.16 20.38
CA VAL A 333 0.06 4.53 20.35
C VAL A 333 -1.09 5.52 20.20
N ALA A 334 -1.78 5.74 21.32
CA ALA A 334 -2.03 7.12 21.75
C ALA A 334 -0.68 7.70 22.23
N SER A 335 0.34 7.72 21.37
CA SER A 335 1.69 8.05 21.83
C SER A 335 1.83 9.54 21.85
N THR A 336 2.15 10.00 23.05
CA THR A 336 2.80 11.27 23.30
C THR A 336 3.92 11.55 22.30
N HIS A 337 4.57 10.53 21.73
CA HIS A 337 5.63 10.69 20.73
C HIS A 337 5.13 11.17 19.36
N VAL A 338 4.05 10.59 18.81
CA VAL A 338 3.41 11.10 17.58
C VAL A 338 2.88 12.51 17.81
N ASP A 339 2.30 12.79 18.98
CA ASP A 339 1.84 14.13 19.33
C ASP A 339 3.00 15.12 19.43
N ILE A 340 4.15 14.73 19.98
CA ILE A 340 5.37 15.55 20.00
C ILE A 340 5.83 15.86 18.57
N LEU A 341 5.88 14.86 17.69
CA LEU A 341 6.27 15.06 16.29
C LEU A 341 5.29 16.01 15.57
N LYS A 342 3.99 15.88 15.83
CA LYS A 342 2.97 16.80 15.31
C LYS A 342 3.18 18.23 15.81
N GLN A 343 3.43 18.42 17.11
CA GLN A 343 3.73 19.74 17.68
C GLN A 343 5.00 20.38 17.09
N GLN A 344 6.01 19.57 16.75
CA GLN A 344 7.20 20.07 16.04
C GLN A 344 6.88 20.52 14.61
N CYS A 345 5.91 19.89 13.96
CA CYS A 345 5.43 20.26 12.63
C CYS A 345 4.54 21.52 12.62
N GLU A 346 3.93 21.89 13.74
CA GLU A 346 3.10 23.10 13.83
C GLU A 346 3.91 24.38 13.59
N TRP A 347 3.31 25.32 12.85
CA TRP A 347 3.94 26.60 12.56
C TRP A 347 3.93 27.50 13.81
N SER A 348 5.10 27.73 14.39
CA SER A 348 5.33 28.66 15.49
C SER A 348 6.64 29.41 15.26
N LEU A 349 6.80 30.60 15.86
CA LEU A 349 8.06 31.35 15.73
C LEU A 349 9.25 30.53 16.26
N SER A 350 9.06 29.79 17.35
CA SER A 350 10.08 28.89 17.90
C SER A 350 10.43 27.78 16.90
N ASN A 351 9.45 27.13 16.29
CA ASN A 351 9.72 26.06 15.34
C ASN A 351 10.34 26.62 14.05
N ALA A 352 9.89 27.77 13.56
CA ALA A 352 10.46 28.41 12.37
C ALA A 352 11.96 28.71 12.53
N VAL A 353 12.40 29.10 13.73
CA VAL A 353 13.81 29.44 14.02
C VAL A 353 14.64 28.23 14.45
N LEU A 354 14.12 27.39 15.34
CA LEU A 354 14.88 26.29 15.96
C LEU A 354 14.73 24.96 15.23
N TRP A 355 13.52 24.66 14.76
CA TRP A 355 13.23 23.38 14.11
C TRP A 355 13.53 23.46 12.61
N TYR A 356 12.93 24.40 11.89
CA TYR A 356 13.07 24.49 10.43
C TYR A 356 14.40 25.08 9.94
N SER A 357 15.29 25.54 10.82
CA SER A 357 16.61 26.04 10.40
C SER A 357 17.52 24.93 9.87
N TYR A 358 17.41 23.73 10.42
CA TYR A 358 18.07 22.52 9.90
C TYR A 358 17.05 21.64 9.17
N ASN A 359 17.43 21.23 7.96
CA ASN A 359 16.66 20.45 7.01
C ASN A 359 15.22 20.97 6.77
N PRO A 360 15.04 22.27 6.43
CA PRO A 360 13.72 22.86 6.23
C PRO A 360 12.88 22.08 5.22
N LEU A 361 13.46 21.68 4.09
CA LEU A 361 12.73 20.99 3.04
C LEU A 361 12.33 19.58 3.44
N GLY A 362 13.25 18.82 4.05
CA GLY A 362 12.95 17.49 4.54
C GLY A 362 11.86 17.52 5.61
N LYS A 363 11.93 18.49 6.53
CA LYS A 363 10.88 18.70 7.54
C LYS A 363 9.55 19.08 6.92
N ILE A 364 9.51 19.96 5.92
CA ILE A 364 8.27 20.29 5.21
C ILE A 364 7.68 19.04 4.54
N MET A 365 8.51 18.21 3.89
CA MET A 365 8.05 16.96 3.25
C MET A 365 7.47 15.98 4.27
N THR A 366 8.22 15.68 5.34
CA THR A 366 7.78 14.77 6.39
C THR A 366 6.57 15.34 7.14
N CYS A 367 6.57 16.64 7.44
CA CYS A 367 5.45 17.31 8.11
C CYS A 367 4.20 17.42 7.25
N ALA A 368 4.30 17.49 5.92
CA ALA A 368 3.12 17.42 5.07
C ALA A 368 2.40 16.07 5.23
N THR A 369 3.16 14.98 5.36
CA THR A 369 2.63 13.66 5.69
C THR A 369 2.06 13.61 7.12
N ILE A 370 2.78 14.15 8.12
CA ILE A 370 2.35 14.18 9.53
C ILE A 370 1.16 15.12 9.79
N ALA A 371 1.01 16.20 9.04
CA ALA A 371 -0.05 17.19 9.23
C ALA A 371 -1.31 16.85 8.42
N SER A 372 -1.22 15.99 7.40
CA SER A 372 -2.41 15.47 6.76
C SER A 372 -3.16 14.60 7.77
N ASP A 373 -4.37 15.02 8.15
CA ASP A 373 -5.26 14.24 9.02
C ASP A 373 -5.50 12.83 8.44
N ASP A 374 -5.46 12.70 7.11
CA ASP A 374 -5.59 11.44 6.36
C ASP A 374 -4.38 10.50 6.53
N MET A 375 -3.12 10.96 6.57
CA MET A 375 -1.96 10.06 6.75
C MET A 375 -1.49 9.91 8.20
N SER A 376 -1.62 10.95 9.02
CA SER A 376 -0.98 10.95 10.34
C SER A 376 -1.74 10.16 11.39
N ASN A 377 -3.07 10.19 11.32
CA ASN A 377 -3.95 9.33 12.09
C ASN A 377 -4.80 8.46 11.17
N GLY A 378 -5.21 8.94 9.99
CA GLY A 378 -6.19 8.27 9.15
C GLY A 378 -5.82 6.83 8.77
N TYR A 379 -4.75 6.58 8.02
CA TYR A 379 -4.53 5.22 7.48
C TYR A 379 -4.14 4.15 8.50
N PHE A 380 -3.23 4.43 9.43
CA PHE A 380 -2.81 3.45 10.45
C PHE A 380 -3.93 3.19 11.46
N THR A 381 -4.59 4.25 11.95
CA THR A 381 -5.74 4.10 12.85
C THR A 381 -6.91 3.42 12.13
N SER A 382 -7.21 3.81 10.89
CA SER A 382 -8.23 3.15 10.07
C SER A 382 -7.92 1.67 9.89
N TYR A 383 -6.65 1.31 9.66
CA TYR A 383 -6.25 -0.09 9.63
C TYR A 383 -6.54 -0.79 10.96
N PHE A 384 -6.11 -0.24 12.10
CA PHE A 384 -6.34 -0.84 13.42
C PHE A 384 -7.83 -0.97 13.77
N ASP A 385 -8.64 0.02 13.40
CA ASP A 385 -10.09 -0.03 13.57
C ASP A 385 -10.71 -1.11 12.68
N ARG A 386 -10.33 -1.15 11.40
CA ARG A 386 -10.86 -2.12 10.43
C ARG A 386 -10.42 -3.55 10.75
N ILE A 387 -9.17 -3.79 11.14
CA ILE A 387 -8.68 -5.13 11.52
C ILE A 387 -9.35 -5.59 12.82
N THR A 388 -9.66 -4.67 13.74
CA THR A 388 -10.44 -4.98 14.95
C THR A 388 -11.88 -5.35 14.58
N LYS A 389 -12.53 -4.59 13.69
CA LYS A 389 -13.86 -4.94 13.16
C LYS A 389 -13.85 -6.29 12.44
N ALA A 390 -12.83 -6.57 11.64
CA ALA A 390 -12.67 -7.85 10.95
C ALA A 390 -12.51 -9.02 11.93
N GLU A 391 -11.72 -8.84 12.99
CA GLU A 391 -11.58 -9.85 14.05
C GLU A 391 -12.89 -10.06 14.82
N THR A 392 -13.63 -9.00 15.13
CA THR A 392 -14.96 -9.10 15.75
C THR A 392 -15.93 -9.87 14.85
N ALA A 393 -15.99 -9.54 13.56
CA ALA A 393 -16.83 -10.24 12.59
C ALA A 393 -16.46 -11.73 12.48
N ARG A 394 -15.16 -12.04 12.48
CA ARG A 394 -14.66 -13.43 12.50
C ARG A 394 -15.10 -14.17 13.76
N VAL A 395 -15.02 -13.55 14.94
CA VAL A 395 -15.46 -14.16 16.20
C VAL A 395 -16.97 -14.43 16.18
N THR A 396 -17.78 -13.45 15.78
CA THR A 396 -19.23 -13.62 15.63
C THR A 396 -19.55 -14.76 14.66
N LEU A 397 -18.90 -14.79 13.50
CA LEU A 397 -19.06 -15.84 12.51
C LEU A 397 -18.74 -17.23 13.08
N VAL A 398 -17.63 -17.36 13.81
CA VAL A 398 -17.23 -18.63 14.44
C VAL A 398 -18.26 -19.06 15.48
N ASP A 399 -18.76 -18.12 16.28
CA ASP A 399 -19.71 -18.40 17.36
C ASP A 399 -21.10 -18.77 16.83
N ASP A 400 -21.58 -18.11 15.77
CA ASP A 400 -22.91 -18.30 15.20
C ASP A 400 -22.99 -19.48 14.20
N MET A 401 -21.88 -19.82 13.57
CA MET A 401 -21.87 -20.83 12.50
C MET A 401 -21.04 -22.07 12.79
N LEU A 402 -19.97 -21.97 13.56
CA LEU A 402 -18.96 -23.03 13.65
C LEU A 402 -18.88 -23.68 15.04
N ARG A 403 -19.52 -23.09 16.06
CA ARG A 403 -19.69 -23.75 17.35
C ARG A 403 -20.88 -24.74 17.29
N PRO A 404 -20.70 -25.95 17.85
CA PRO A 404 -21.69 -27.04 17.78
C PRO A 404 -22.99 -26.76 18.55
#